data_AF-A0A966X3P0-F1
#
_entry.id   AF-A0A966X3P0-F1
#
_cell.length_a   1.000
_cell.length_b   1.000
_cell.length_c   1.000
_cell.angle_alpha   90.00
_cell.angle_beta   90.00
_cell.angle_gamma   90.00
#
_symmetry.space_group_name_H-M   'P 1'
#
loop_
_entity.id
_entity.type
_entity.pdbx_description
1 polymer ?
#
loop_
_entity_poly.entity_id
_entity_poly.type
_entity_poly.pdbx_seq_one_letter_code
_entity_poly.pdbx_strand_id
1 'polypeptide(L)'
;MKKVLVAGAIALALYLLAMGALRSERVQDALLARAVTALAGSQPASATADSLRVFICGSASPLGMTDQAQACIAVVTDEHFYLFDVGAGSNRNLARASLPMFRLDGIFLTHFHSARIGDCHNGY
;
A
#
# COMPACT_ATOMS: atom_id res chain seq x y z
N MET A 1 35.28 -30.30 -33.25
CA MET A 1 35.42 -28.83 -33.29
C MET A 1 34.17 -28.12 -33.84
N LYS A 2 33.69 -28.42 -35.05
CA LYS A 2 32.47 -27.80 -35.64
C LYS A 2 31.21 -27.85 -34.73
N LYS A 3 30.94 -28.98 -34.07
CA LYS A 3 29.77 -29.13 -33.18
C LYS A 3 29.83 -28.21 -31.96
N VAL A 4 31.03 -27.97 -31.41
CA VAL A 4 31.24 -27.07 -30.27
C VAL A 4 31.05 -25.61 -30.68
N LEU A 5 31.52 -25.25 -31.88
CA LEU A 5 31.31 -23.91 -32.44
C LEU A 5 29.83 -23.62 -32.71
N VAL A 6 29.10 -24.60 -33.24
CA VAL A 6 27.64 -24.48 -33.44
C VAL A 6 26.90 -24.33 -32.11
N ALA A 7 27.25 -25.13 -31.10
CA ALA A 7 26.64 -25.01 -29.78
C ALA A 7 26.92 -23.63 -29.13
N GLY A 8 28.14 -23.12 -29.25
CA GLY A 8 28.50 -21.78 -28.77
C GLY A 8 27.72 -20.67 -29.47
N ALA A 9 27.55 -20.76 -30.79
CA ALA A 9 26.77 -19.78 -31.56
C ALA A 9 25.29 -19.78 -31.17
N ILE A 10 24.70 -20.96 -30.91
CA ILE A 10 23.31 -21.08 -30.44
C ILE A 10 23.15 -20.46 -29.05
N ALA A 11 24.07 -20.75 -28.12
CA ALA A 11 24.02 -20.17 -26.79
C ALA A 11 24.11 -18.64 -26.82
N LEU A 12 25.00 -18.09 -27.66
CA LEU A 12 25.14 -16.65 -27.83
C LEU A 12 23.87 -16.01 -28.44
N ALA A 13 23.28 -16.65 -29.45
CA ALA A 13 22.04 -16.16 -30.06
C ALA A 13 20.87 -16.14 -29.06
N LEU A 14 20.74 -17.18 -28.23
CA LEU A 14 19.73 -17.25 -27.18
C LEU A 14 19.94 -16.17 -26.12
N TYR A 15 21.19 -15.92 -25.72
CA TYR A 15 21.52 -14.87 -24.76
C TYR A 15 21.13 -13.48 -25.27
N LEU A 16 21.46 -13.17 -26.53
CA LEU A 16 21.11 -11.88 -27.14
C LEU A 16 19.59 -11.71 -27.32
N LEU A 17 18.88 -12.77 -27.71
CA LEU A 17 17.42 -12.79 -27.77
C LEU A 17 16.78 -12.53 -26.40
N ALA A 18 17.29 -13.18 -25.35
CA ALA A 18 16.81 -12.97 -23.99
C ALA A 18 17.04 -11.53 -23.51
N MET A 19 18.23 -10.97 -23.74
CA MET A 19 18.52 -9.56 -23.45
C MET A 19 17.63 -8.60 -24.24
N GLY A 20 17.37 -8.87 -25.52
CA GLY A 20 16.47 -8.09 -26.35
C GLY A 20 15.04 -8.12 -25.83
N ALA A 21 14.56 -9.30 -25.42
CA ALA A 21 13.24 -9.46 -24.82
C ALA A 21 13.12 -8.69 -23.49
N LEU A 22 14.15 -8.72 -22.63
CA LEU A 22 14.17 -7.96 -21.36
C LEU A 22 14.17 -6.45 -21.54
N ARG A 23 14.49 -5.92 -22.74
CA ARG A 23 14.38 -4.49 -23.07
C ARG A 23 12.99 -4.09 -23.57
N SER A 24 12.08 -5.04 -23.76
CA SER A 24 10.70 -4.74 -24.18
C SER A 24 9.84 -4.41 -22.97
N GLU A 25 9.15 -3.27 -23.02
CA GLU A 25 8.20 -2.84 -21.97
C GLU A 25 7.17 -3.93 -21.64
N ARG A 26 6.62 -4.60 -22.67
CA ARG A 26 5.65 -5.69 -22.49
C ARG A 26 6.19 -6.86 -21.66
N VAL A 27 7.47 -7.19 -21.83
CA VAL A 27 8.11 -8.29 -21.10
C VAL A 27 8.40 -7.87 -19.66
N GLN A 28 8.84 -6.62 -19.46
CA GLN A 28 9.05 -6.05 -18.13
C GLN A 28 7.74 -5.97 -17.34
N ASP A 29 6.65 -5.50 -17.96
CA ASP A 29 5.33 -5.40 -17.34
C ASP A 29 4.78 -6.78 -16.94
N ALA A 30 4.92 -7.76 -17.82
CA ALA A 30 4.48 -9.13 -17.53
C ALA A 30 5.30 -9.77 -16.39
N LEU A 31 6.61 -9.53 -16.35
CA LEU A 31 7.48 -10.00 -15.26
C LEU A 31 7.16 -9.30 -13.94
N LEU A 32 6.94 -7.99 -13.97
CA LEU A 32 6.55 -7.20 -12.81
C LEU A 32 5.19 -7.66 -12.26
N ALA A 33 4.19 -7.84 -13.12
CA ALA A 33 2.88 -8.35 -12.72
C ALA A 33 3.00 -9.71 -12.02
N ARG A 34 3.78 -10.63 -12.58
CA ARG A 34 4.04 -11.95 -11.97
C ARG A 34 4.77 -11.83 -10.63
N ALA A 35 5.78 -10.97 -10.54
CA ALA A 35 6.53 -10.74 -9.32
C ALA A 35 5.62 -10.15 -8.22
N VAL A 36 4.77 -9.18 -8.56
CA VAL A 36 3.79 -8.60 -7.65
C VAL A 36 2.78 -9.65 -7.19
N THR A 37 2.24 -10.49 -8.08
CA THR A 37 1.33 -11.58 -7.69
C THR A 37 2.00 -12.60 -6.78
N ALA A 38 3.25 -12.98 -7.06
CA ALA A 38 4.01 -13.89 -6.22
C ALA A 38 4.31 -13.29 -4.83
N LEU A 39 4.64 -12.00 -4.78
CA LEU A 39 4.91 -11.28 -3.54
C LEU A 39 3.64 -11.05 -2.71
N ALA A 40 2.50 -10.78 -3.36
CA ALA A 40 1.21 -10.62 -2.70
C ALA A 40 0.79 -11.89 -1.93
N GLY A 41 1.14 -13.08 -2.41
CA GLY A 41 0.94 -14.35 -1.68
C GLY A 41 1.91 -14.58 -0.51
N SER A 42 2.94 -13.74 -0.37
CA SER A 42 4.00 -13.84 0.65
C SER A 42 3.98 -12.71 1.68
N GLN A 43 3.05 -11.75 1.58
CA GLN A 43 2.73 -10.96 2.77
C GLN A 43 2.24 -11.93 3.84
N PRO A 44 2.66 -11.79 5.11
CA PRO A 44 2.09 -12.60 6.16
C PRO A 44 0.59 -12.27 6.25
N ALA A 45 -0.22 -13.10 5.59
CA ALA A 45 -1.62 -13.31 5.90
C ALA A 45 -1.67 -14.08 7.23
N SER A 46 -1.16 -13.44 8.27
CA SER A 46 -1.28 -13.88 9.63
C SER A 46 -1.13 -12.62 10.47
N ALA A 47 -2.15 -11.76 10.39
CA ALA A 47 -2.74 -11.30 11.63
C ALA A 47 -2.93 -12.57 12.46
N THR A 48 -2.02 -12.80 13.41
CA THR A 48 -2.28 -13.77 14.47
C THR A 48 -3.65 -13.38 15.02
N ALA A 49 -4.55 -14.35 15.21
CA ALA A 49 -5.74 -14.09 16.01
C ALA A 49 -5.28 -13.34 17.27
N ASP A 50 -5.85 -12.15 17.50
CA ASP A 50 -5.44 -11.15 18.51
C ASP A 50 -4.36 -10.13 18.08
N SER A 51 -4.34 -9.67 16.83
CA SER A 51 -3.46 -8.55 16.44
C SER A 51 -4.12 -7.18 16.59
N LEU A 52 -3.44 -6.25 17.27
CA LEU A 52 -3.81 -4.81 17.30
C LEU A 52 -2.87 -4.04 16.37
N ARG A 53 -3.45 -3.36 15.38
CA ARG A 53 -2.73 -2.55 14.41
C ARG A 53 -3.09 -1.09 14.57
N VAL A 54 -2.09 -0.24 14.63
CA VAL A 54 -2.27 1.22 14.68
C VAL A 54 -1.75 1.82 13.38
N PHE A 55 -2.60 2.59 12.72
CA PHE A 55 -2.29 3.30 11.49
C PHE A 55 -2.39 4.81 11.72
N ILE A 56 -1.29 5.52 11.51
CA ILE A 56 -1.25 6.98 11.62
C ILE A 56 -1.76 7.56 10.30
N CYS A 57 -3.06 7.85 10.23
CA CYS A 57 -3.71 8.44 9.07
C CYS A 57 -3.48 9.95 8.95
N GLY A 58 -2.96 10.61 9.98
CA GLY A 58 -2.44 11.97 9.91
C GLY A 58 -1.78 12.43 11.21
N SER A 59 -0.77 13.28 11.08
CA SER A 59 0.08 13.72 12.20
C SER A 59 0.36 15.22 12.20
N ALA A 60 -0.18 15.96 11.24
CA ALA A 60 0.04 17.40 11.15
C ALA A 60 -0.75 18.16 12.21
N SER A 61 -0.25 19.34 12.58
CA SER A 61 -0.93 20.30 13.44
C SER A 61 -2.00 21.10 12.65
N PRO A 62 -2.82 21.93 13.32
CA PRO A 62 -3.80 22.78 12.64
C PRO A 62 -3.20 23.69 11.57
N LEU A 63 -1.96 24.14 11.79
CA LEU A 63 -1.24 25.03 10.88
C LEU A 63 -0.42 24.25 9.85
N GLY A 64 -0.77 22.99 9.56
CA GLY A 64 -0.02 22.09 8.68
C GLY A 64 0.59 22.80 7.47
N MET A 65 1.93 22.83 7.40
CA MET A 65 2.69 23.59 6.41
C MET A 65 2.87 22.82 5.07
N THR A 66 2.27 21.63 4.92
CA THR A 66 2.54 20.67 3.84
C THR A 66 1.29 19.84 3.48
N ASP A 67 1.37 19.00 2.42
CA ASP A 67 0.33 18.03 1.99
C ASP A 67 -0.01 16.91 3.01
N GLN A 68 0.55 16.99 4.22
CA GLN A 68 0.33 16.03 5.29
C GLN A 68 -1.09 16.18 5.87
N ALA A 69 -1.78 15.05 6.06
CA ALA A 69 -3.07 15.05 6.73
C ALA A 69 -2.94 15.45 8.20
N GLN A 70 -3.95 16.17 8.68
CA GLN A 70 -4.07 16.56 10.09
C GLN A 70 -4.42 15.34 10.97
N ALA A 71 -4.33 15.52 12.29
CA ALA A 71 -4.41 14.44 13.27
C ALA A 71 -5.51 13.40 13.00
N CYS A 72 -5.09 12.15 12.85
CA CYS A 72 -5.94 10.98 12.71
C CYS A 72 -5.13 9.73 13.06
N ILE A 73 -5.71 8.87 13.90
CA ILE A 73 -5.17 7.55 14.21
C ILE A 73 -6.27 6.51 14.02
N ALA A 74 -6.00 5.49 13.20
CA ALA A 74 -6.85 4.31 13.06
C ALA A 74 -6.31 3.18 13.93
N VAL A 75 -7.17 2.59 14.75
CA VAL A 75 -6.87 1.40 15.56
C VAL A 75 -7.73 0.26 15.05
N VAL A 76 -7.08 -0.79 14.55
CA VAL A 76 -7.74 -1.91 13.87
C VAL A 76 -7.31 -3.21 14.51
N THR A 77 -8.28 -3.98 15.00
CA THR A 77 -8.12 -5.39 15.38
C THR A 77 -8.89 -6.27 14.38
N ASP A 78 -8.96 -7.57 14.64
CA ASP A 78 -9.73 -8.49 13.80
C ASP A 78 -11.25 -8.22 13.89
N GLU A 79 -11.70 -7.82 15.09
CA GLU A 79 -13.10 -7.58 15.43
C GLU A 79 -13.48 -6.10 15.42
N HIS A 80 -12.55 -5.20 15.77
CA HIS A 80 -12.84 -3.80 16.01
C HIS A 80 -12.06 -2.85 15.12
N PHE A 81 -12.71 -1.75 14.74
CA PHE A 81 -12.09 -0.64 14.04
C PHE A 81 -12.58 0.70 14.60
N TYR A 82 -11.65 1.46 15.16
CA TYR A 82 -11.91 2.81 15.67
C TYR A 82 -11.01 3.84 15.02
N LEU A 83 -11.54 5.06 14.87
CA LEU A 83 -10.76 6.25 14.55
C LEU A 83 -10.66 7.17 15.77
N PHE A 84 -9.48 7.75 15.95
CA PHE A 84 -9.22 8.81 16.92
C PHE A 84 -8.84 10.06 16.15
N ASP A 85 -9.73 11.04 16.19
CA ASP A 85 -9.74 12.25 15.37
C ASP A 85 -9.78 11.98 13.86
N VAL A 86 -10.18 13.01 13.14
CA VAL A 86 -10.51 12.99 11.72
C VAL A 86 -10.21 14.36 11.10
N GLY A 87 -8.95 14.75 11.22
CA GLY A 87 -8.44 15.99 10.65
C GLY A 87 -8.49 16.02 9.12
N ALA A 88 -8.35 17.21 8.53
CA ALA A 88 -8.40 17.39 7.09
C ALA A 88 -7.35 16.52 6.35
N GLY A 89 -7.79 15.87 5.28
CA GLY A 89 -6.96 14.98 4.44
C GLY A 89 -6.82 13.55 4.98
N SER A 90 -7.41 13.23 6.13
CA SER A 90 -7.32 11.89 6.74
C SER A 90 -8.08 10.84 5.93
N ASN A 91 -9.25 11.15 5.37
CA ASN A 91 -10.06 10.22 4.56
C ASN A 91 -9.28 9.71 3.35
N ARG A 92 -8.48 10.59 2.74
CA ARG A 92 -7.60 10.24 1.63
C ARG A 92 -6.56 9.20 2.04
N ASN A 93 -5.99 9.31 3.24
CA ASN A 93 -5.01 8.35 3.73
C ASN A 93 -5.66 7.03 4.14
N LEU A 94 -6.84 7.06 4.77
CA LEU A 94 -7.62 5.86 5.11
C LEU A 94 -7.99 5.07 3.84
N ALA A 95 -8.46 5.76 2.79
CA ALA A 95 -8.79 5.16 1.51
C ALA A 95 -7.54 4.58 0.81
N ARG A 96 -6.42 5.32 0.79
CA ARG A 96 -5.14 4.83 0.23
C ARG A 96 -4.61 3.60 0.97
N ALA A 97 -4.83 3.51 2.27
CA ALA A 97 -4.48 2.36 3.08
C ALA A 97 -5.47 1.18 2.94
N SER A 98 -6.54 1.35 2.17
CA SER A 98 -7.60 0.33 1.97
C SER A 98 -8.14 -0.21 3.31
N LEU A 99 -8.30 0.68 4.30
CA LEU A 99 -8.86 0.28 5.59
C LEU A 99 -10.34 -0.10 5.45
N PRO A 100 -10.83 -1.08 6.23
CA PRO A 100 -12.18 -1.63 6.09
C PRO A 100 -13.23 -0.70 6.69
N MET A 101 -13.45 0.46 6.08
CA MET A 101 -14.38 1.51 6.55
C MET A 101 -15.79 1.01 6.82
N PHE A 102 -16.24 -0.02 6.11
CA PHE A 102 -17.55 -0.67 6.30
C PHE A 102 -17.72 -1.36 7.66
N ARG A 103 -16.64 -1.58 8.43
CA ARG A 103 -16.68 -2.11 9.81
C ARG A 103 -16.24 -1.08 10.84
N LEU A 104 -16.29 0.21 10.51
CA LEU A 104 -15.95 1.26 11.46
C LEU A 104 -16.96 1.24 12.62
N ASP A 105 -16.50 0.89 13.83
CA ASP A 105 -17.34 0.81 15.02
C ASP A 105 -17.61 2.18 15.64
N GLY A 106 -16.69 3.13 15.45
CA GLY A 106 -16.85 4.45 16.01
C GLY A 106 -15.68 5.39 15.78
N ILE A 107 -15.97 6.67 16.01
CA ILE A 107 -15.02 7.78 15.93
C ILE A 107 -14.97 8.46 17.29
N PHE A 108 -13.77 8.57 17.85
CA PHE A 108 -13.50 9.30 19.08
C PHE A 108 -12.83 10.63 18.73
N LEU A 109 -13.42 11.73 19.19
CA LEU A 109 -12.87 13.06 19.01
C LEU A 109 -12.23 13.51 20.31
N THR A 110 -10.93 13.85 20.26
CA THR A 110 -10.19 14.31 21.44
C THR A 110 -10.67 15.67 21.91
N HIS A 111 -11.02 16.55 20.97
CA HIS A 111 -11.64 17.87 21.16
C HIS A 111 -12.14 18.41 19.82
N PHE A 112 -12.78 19.57 19.82
CA PHE A 112 -13.52 20.10 18.66
C PHE A 112 -12.79 21.20 17.87
N HIS A 113 -11.46 21.19 17.86
CA HIS A 113 -10.74 22.03 16.89
C HIS A 113 -10.87 21.44 15.49
N SER A 114 -10.93 22.32 14.48
CA SER A 114 -11.08 21.93 13.07
C SER A 114 -10.04 20.89 12.62
N ALA A 115 -8.82 20.97 13.15
CA ALA A 115 -7.76 20.02 12.85
C ALA A 115 -8.01 18.57 13.32
N ARG A 116 -9.06 18.35 14.13
CA ARG A 116 -9.48 17.03 14.61
C ARG A 116 -10.81 16.56 14.01
N ILE A 117 -11.57 17.44 13.36
CA ILE A 117 -12.93 17.14 12.89
C ILE A 117 -13.18 17.48 11.42
N GLY A 118 -12.18 18.02 10.73
CA GLY A 118 -12.33 18.61 9.39
C GLY A 118 -12.90 17.65 8.34
N ASP A 119 -12.58 16.36 8.43
CA ASP A 119 -13.01 15.34 7.46
C ASP A 119 -14.18 14.48 7.96
N CYS A 120 -14.72 14.73 9.17
CA CYS A 120 -15.83 13.95 9.74
C CYS A 120 -17.08 13.88 8.85
N HIS A 121 -17.33 14.91 8.04
CA HIS A 121 -18.51 14.98 7.17
C HIS A 121 -18.36 14.13 5.89
N ASN A 122 -17.14 13.73 5.53
CA ASN A 122 -16.79 13.35 4.17
C ASN A 122 -16.80 11.82 3.91
N GLY A 123 -17.82 11.12 4.44
CA GLY A 123 -18.17 9.76 3.99
C GLY A 123 -17.68 8.61 4.86
N TYR A 124 -17.95 8.68 6.17
CA TYR A 124 -17.89 7.52 7.07
C TYR A 124 -19.21 6.78 7.11
#